data_AF-A0A182EVM6-F1
#
_entry.id   AF-A0A182EVM6-F1
#
_cell.length_a   1.000
_cell.length_b   1.000
_cell.length_c   1.000
_cell.angle_alpha   90.00
_cell.angle_beta   90.00
_cell.angle_gamma   90.00
#
_symmetry.space_group_name_H-M   'P 1'
#
loop_
_entity.id
_entity.type
_entity.pdbx_description
1 polymer ?
#
loop_
_entity_poly.entity_id
_entity_poly.type
_entity_poly.pdbx_seq_one_letter_code
_entity_poly.pdbx_strand_id
1 'polypeptide(L)'
;MQKKTGYEDQNKGNDITLQYTNHQPTYADRENVVEVDLFEDHWQRTDGQLATREHLLMALADLDTLLIKMTYLDDGASSSSLISVSLDYAEPHVTGGEIAYEVEHCQCPPGYVGTSCEDCAPGYSRTGGGLYLGLCERCECHGHASECDR
;
A
#
# COMPACT_ATOMS: atom_id res chain seq x y z
N MET A 1 -20.71 12.15 -26.45
CA MET A 1 -20.68 11.36 -25.20
C MET A 1 -19.22 11.18 -24.82
N GLN A 2 -18.74 11.92 -23.82
CA GLN A 2 -17.36 11.80 -23.33
C GLN A 2 -17.30 10.55 -22.45
N LYS A 3 -16.72 9.46 -22.95
CA LYS A 3 -16.39 8.30 -22.11
C LYS A 3 -15.25 8.73 -21.19
N LYS A 4 -15.46 8.63 -19.87
CA LYS A 4 -14.42 8.79 -18.87
C LYS A 4 -13.52 7.55 -18.95
N THR A 5 -12.35 7.69 -19.54
CA THR A 5 -11.32 6.64 -19.54
C THR A 5 -10.59 6.75 -18.20
N GLY A 6 -11.01 5.96 -17.22
CA GLY A 6 -10.34 5.94 -15.92
C GLY A 6 -9.17 4.96 -15.93
N TYR A 7 -8.02 5.34 -15.39
CA TYR A 7 -6.91 4.41 -15.13
C TYR A 7 -7.16 3.78 -13.78
N GLU A 8 -7.08 2.46 -13.71
CA GLU A 8 -7.30 1.75 -12.46
C GLU A 8 -5.97 1.18 -12.01
N ASP A 9 -5.43 1.71 -10.92
CA ASP A 9 -4.22 1.18 -10.31
C ASP A 9 -4.61 0.36 -9.10
N GLN A 10 -3.98 -0.79 -8.92
CA GLN A 10 -4.26 -1.69 -7.80
C GLN A 10 -2.99 -1.93 -7.00
N ASN A 11 -3.09 -1.79 -5.68
CA ASN A 11 -2.07 -2.26 -4.77
C ASN A 11 -2.62 -3.42 -3.93
N LYS A 12 -1.81 -4.43 -3.71
CA LYS A 12 -2.14 -5.57 -2.87
C LYS A 12 -1.03 -5.81 -1.85
N GLY A 13 -1.39 -5.99 -0.59
CA GLY A 13 -0.49 -6.38 0.48
C GLY A 13 -1.25 -6.76 1.73
N ASN A 14 -0.74 -7.70 2.53
CA ASN A 14 -1.44 -8.22 3.72
C ASN A 14 -2.90 -8.66 3.45
N ASP A 15 -3.15 -9.28 2.30
CA ASP A 15 -4.49 -9.64 1.77
C ASP A 15 -5.47 -8.48 1.59
N ILE A 16 -5.01 -7.24 1.69
CA ILE A 16 -5.77 -6.02 1.38
C ILE A 16 -5.52 -5.66 -0.07
N THR A 17 -6.60 -5.38 -0.81
CA THR A 17 -6.53 -4.87 -2.19
C THR A 17 -7.22 -3.52 -2.25
N LEU A 18 -6.48 -2.50 -2.66
CA LEU A 18 -7.03 -1.17 -2.91
C LEU A 18 -6.92 -0.81 -4.39
N GLN A 19 -7.86 0.00 -4.83
CA GLN A 19 -8.05 0.42 -6.21
C GLN A 19 -8.10 1.94 -6.25
N TYR A 20 -7.22 2.53 -7.03
CA TYR A 20 -7.25 3.94 -7.40
C TYR A 20 -7.91 4.08 -8.76
N THR A 21 -8.73 5.11 -8.96
CA THR A 21 -9.28 5.43 -10.28
C THR A 21 -8.89 6.85 -10.69
N ASN A 22 -8.03 6.98 -11.69
CA ASN A 22 -7.73 8.27 -12.29
C ASN A 22 -8.98 8.80 -13.01
N HIS A 23 -9.37 10.04 -12.72
CA HIS A 23 -10.47 10.71 -13.40
C HIS A 23 -10.02 11.75 -14.43
N GLN A 24 -8.71 11.98 -14.55
CA GLN A 24 -8.16 12.89 -15.54
C GLN A 24 -8.20 12.26 -16.94
N PRO A 25 -8.53 13.04 -17.98
CA PRO A 25 -8.56 12.53 -19.33
C PRO A 25 -7.14 12.27 -19.83
N THR A 26 -6.94 11.09 -20.40
CA THR A 26 -5.77 10.80 -21.23
C THR A 26 -6.14 10.84 -22.70
N TYR A 27 -5.11 10.84 -23.53
CA TYR A 27 -5.28 11.05 -24.95
C TYR A 27 -4.29 10.20 -25.73
N ALA A 28 -4.73 9.76 -26.91
CA ALA A 28 -3.94 8.92 -27.81
C ALA A 28 -2.73 9.67 -28.37
N ASP A 29 -1.71 8.88 -28.76
CA ASP A 29 -0.52 9.32 -29.49
C ASP A 29 0.29 10.44 -28.81
N ARG A 30 0.18 10.55 -27.48
CA ARG A 30 0.94 11.49 -26.67
C ARG A 30 1.32 10.89 -25.34
N GLU A 31 2.36 11.45 -24.73
CA GLU A 31 2.75 11.11 -23.37
C GLU A 31 1.66 11.58 -22.41
N ASN A 32 1.19 10.66 -21.58
CA ASN A 32 0.24 10.94 -20.51
C ASN A 32 1.00 10.71 -19.19
N VAL A 33 1.07 11.74 -18.35
CA VAL A 33 1.66 11.65 -17.01
C VAL A 33 0.52 11.49 -16.03
N VAL A 34 0.62 10.48 -15.16
CA VAL A 34 -0.33 10.21 -14.09
C VAL A 34 0.46 10.20 -12.79
N GLU A 35 0.08 11.07 -11.87
CA GLU A 35 0.61 11.12 -10.52
C GLU A 35 -0.47 10.56 -9.59
N VAL A 36 -0.06 9.62 -8.73
CA VAL A 36 -0.97 8.93 -7.80
C VAL A 36 -0.43 9.11 -6.39
N ASP A 37 -1.11 9.95 -5.63
CA ASP A 37 -0.77 10.15 -4.23
C ASP A 37 -1.30 8.99 -3.38
N LEU A 38 -0.44 8.46 -2.50
CA LEU A 38 -0.78 7.41 -1.55
C LEU A 38 -1.46 8.01 -0.30
N PHE A 39 -2.63 8.62 -0.49
CA PHE A 39 -3.51 9.09 0.59
C PHE A 39 -4.74 8.21 0.69
N GLU A 40 -5.14 7.82 1.90
CA GLU A 40 -6.19 6.81 2.11
C GLU A 40 -7.54 7.15 1.47
N ASP A 41 -7.87 8.44 1.34
CA ASP A 41 -9.14 8.92 0.78
C ASP A 41 -9.19 8.86 -0.75
N HIS A 42 -8.06 8.62 -1.42
CA HIS A 42 -7.98 8.40 -2.87
C HIS A 42 -8.17 6.94 -3.29
N TRP A 43 -8.13 6.00 -2.34
CA TRP A 43 -8.18 4.56 -2.62
C TRP A 43 -9.52 3.95 -2.22
N GLN A 44 -9.97 2.96 -2.99
CA GLN A 44 -11.19 2.20 -2.74
C GLN A 44 -10.87 0.73 -2.50
N ARG A 45 -11.63 0.10 -1.62
CA ARG A 45 -11.56 -1.34 -1.38
C ARG A 45 -12.38 -2.08 -2.45
N THR A 46 -12.15 -3.37 -2.58
CA THR A 46 -12.87 -4.24 -3.52
C THR A 46 -14.38 -4.36 -3.26
N ASP A 47 -14.85 -3.98 -2.06
CA ASP A 47 -16.26 -3.90 -1.71
C ASP A 47 -16.91 -2.55 -2.07
N GLY A 48 -16.16 -1.64 -2.69
CA GLY A 48 -16.60 -0.31 -3.11
C GLY A 48 -16.60 0.74 -2.01
N GLN A 49 -16.16 0.42 -0.79
CA GLN A 49 -15.97 1.41 0.26
C GLN A 49 -14.64 2.15 0.07
N LEU A 50 -14.56 3.37 0.59
CA LEU A 50 -13.28 4.08 0.70
C LEU A 50 -12.32 3.30 1.60
N ALA A 51 -11.04 3.36 1.28
CA ALA A 51 -10.00 2.90 2.17
C ALA A 51 -9.94 3.80 3.40
N THR A 52 -9.40 3.25 4.48
CA THR A 52 -9.04 4.02 5.67
C THR A 52 -7.53 4.00 5.80
N ARG A 53 -6.99 4.86 6.68
CA ARG A 53 -5.55 4.89 6.98
C ARG A 53 -5.03 3.49 7.33
N GLU A 54 -5.77 2.73 8.12
CA GLU A 54 -5.46 1.33 8.48
C GLU A 54 -5.28 0.46 7.22
N HIS A 55 -6.20 0.56 6.26
CA HIS A 55 -6.15 -0.26 5.05
C HIS A 55 -4.94 0.07 4.19
N LEU A 56 -4.67 1.37 3.99
CA LEU A 56 -3.53 1.81 3.18
C LEU A 56 -2.21 1.44 3.83
N LEU A 57 -2.03 1.74 5.12
CA LEU A 57 -0.80 1.41 5.84
C LEU A 57 -0.54 -0.10 5.86
N MET A 58 -1.56 -0.91 6.07
CA MET A 58 -1.40 -2.37 6.10
C MET A 58 -1.12 -2.94 4.70
N ALA A 59 -1.71 -2.38 3.63
CA ALA A 59 -1.36 -2.77 2.27
C ALA A 59 0.08 -2.38 1.90
N LEU A 60 0.59 -1.25 2.40
CA LEU A 60 1.95 -0.78 2.15
C LEU A 60 3.01 -1.46 3.05
N ALA A 61 2.63 -1.92 4.24
CA ALA A 61 3.52 -2.57 5.19
C ALA A 61 4.11 -3.89 4.65
N ASP A 62 3.35 -4.64 3.87
CA ASP A 62 3.82 -5.83 3.15
C ASP A 62 3.21 -5.87 1.75
N LEU A 63 3.75 -5.02 0.86
CA LEU A 63 3.24 -4.84 -0.48
C LEU A 63 3.63 -6.00 -1.41
N ASP A 64 2.66 -6.85 -1.77
CA ASP A 64 2.81 -7.96 -2.71
C ASP A 64 2.98 -7.49 -4.16
N THR A 65 2.07 -6.63 -4.62
CA THR A 65 1.98 -6.24 -6.03
C THR A 65 1.42 -4.84 -6.21
N LEU A 66 2.01 -4.10 -7.15
CA LEU A 66 1.48 -2.87 -7.73
C LEU A 66 1.15 -3.12 -9.21
N LEU A 67 -0.12 -2.96 -9.59
CA LEU A 67 -0.63 -3.22 -10.93
C LEU A 67 -1.15 -1.92 -11.54
N ILE A 68 -0.63 -1.58 -12.73
CA ILE A 68 -1.06 -0.42 -13.52
C ILE A 68 -1.84 -0.92 -14.74
N LYS A 69 -3.08 -0.47 -14.89
CA LYS A 69 -3.93 -0.89 -16.00
C LYS A 69 -3.67 -0.05 -17.24
N MET A 70 -3.05 -0.66 -18.26
CA MET A 70 -2.55 0.05 -19.45
C MET A 70 -3.50 0.07 -20.65
N THR A 71 -4.40 -0.91 -20.79
CA THR A 71 -5.24 -1.03 -22.00
C THR A 71 -6.64 -1.50 -21.66
N TYR A 72 -7.64 -0.87 -22.27
CA TYR A 72 -9.03 -1.35 -22.30
C TYR A 72 -9.31 -2.02 -23.64
N LEU A 73 -9.88 -3.23 -23.61
CA LEU A 73 -10.24 -4.00 -24.81
C LEU A 73 -11.21 -3.24 -25.74
N ASP A 74 -11.92 -2.23 -25.22
CA ASP A 74 -12.99 -1.52 -25.92
C ASP A 74 -12.58 -0.17 -26.53
N ASP A 75 -11.33 0.27 -26.36
CA ASP A 75 -10.89 1.63 -26.75
C ASP A 75 -10.27 1.73 -28.16
N GLY A 76 -10.20 0.62 -28.91
CA GLY A 76 -9.63 0.62 -30.26
C GLY A 76 -8.12 0.92 -30.32
N ALA A 77 -7.46 1.07 -29.15
CA ALA A 77 -6.03 1.19 -29.03
C ALA A 77 -5.36 -0.16 -29.34
N SER A 78 -4.59 -0.20 -30.42
CA SER A 78 -3.86 -1.40 -30.87
C SER A 78 -2.61 -1.69 -30.03
N SER A 79 -2.09 -0.69 -29.33
CA SER A 79 -0.93 -0.81 -28.44
C SER A 79 -0.93 0.28 -27.37
N SER A 80 -0.46 -0.07 -26.18
CA SER A 80 -0.18 0.85 -25.08
C SER A 80 1.22 0.56 -24.57
N SER A 81 2.00 1.57 -24.22
CA SER A 81 3.36 1.42 -23.73
C SER A 81 3.58 2.27 -22.49
N LEU A 82 4.33 1.71 -21.55
CA LEU A 82 4.75 2.39 -20.33
C LEU A 82 6.17 2.93 -20.52
N ILE A 83 6.36 4.23 -20.28
CA ILE A 83 7.64 4.92 -20.55
C ILE A 83 8.53 4.88 -19.31
N SER A 84 8.01 5.32 -18.17
CA SER A 84 8.73 5.37 -16.90
C SER A 84 7.75 5.20 -15.74
N VAL A 85 8.21 4.51 -14.69
CA VAL A 85 7.51 4.40 -13.40
C VAL A 85 8.53 4.70 -12.32
N SER A 86 8.13 5.55 -11.38
CA SER A 86 8.87 5.87 -10.17
C SER A 86 7.90 5.85 -8.99
N LEU A 87 8.44 5.54 -7.81
CA LEU A 87 7.72 5.59 -6.54
C LEU A 87 8.62 6.27 -5.52
N ASP A 88 8.08 7.30 -4.88
CA ASP A 88 8.80 8.04 -3.85
C ASP A 88 8.80 7.27 -2.53
N TYR A 89 9.88 7.42 -1.77
CA TYR A 89 10.06 6.82 -0.45
C TYR A 89 10.73 7.81 0.49
N ALA A 90 10.50 7.66 1.79
CA ALA A 90 11.15 8.47 2.80
C ALA A 90 12.35 7.77 3.43
N GLU A 91 13.34 8.57 3.82
CA GLU A 91 14.47 8.10 4.63
C GLU A 91 14.32 8.57 6.09
N PRO A 92 14.76 7.75 7.07
CA PRO A 92 14.63 8.08 8.49
C PRO A 92 15.53 9.23 8.94
N HIS A 93 16.43 9.73 8.08
CA HIS A 93 17.36 10.79 8.38
C HIS A 93 17.28 11.89 7.32
N VAL A 94 17.65 13.11 7.72
CA VAL A 94 17.57 14.28 6.83
C VAL A 94 18.63 14.16 5.74
N THR A 95 18.19 13.94 4.51
CA THR A 95 19.05 13.83 3.31
C THR A 95 19.22 15.16 2.57
N GLY A 96 18.58 16.24 3.04
CA GLY A 96 18.57 17.54 2.37
C GLY A 96 17.47 17.71 1.31
N GLY A 97 16.62 16.69 1.14
CA GLY A 97 15.37 16.77 0.38
C GLY A 97 14.20 17.32 1.18
N GLU A 98 12.99 17.24 0.61
CA GLU A 98 11.75 17.61 1.30
C GLU A 98 11.43 16.63 2.44
N ILE A 99 10.77 17.14 3.49
CA ILE A 99 10.36 16.32 4.62
C ILE A 99 9.06 15.61 4.26
N ALA A 100 9.08 14.27 4.33
CA ALA A 100 7.89 13.45 4.14
C ALA A 100 7.02 13.43 5.41
N TYR A 101 6.20 14.48 5.59
CA TYR A 101 5.32 14.61 6.78
C TYR A 101 4.28 13.49 6.89
N GLU A 102 3.89 12.93 5.76
CA GLU A 102 2.86 11.89 5.65
C GLU A 102 3.43 10.48 5.87
N VAL A 103 4.76 10.34 6.03
CA VAL A 103 5.37 9.07 6.40
C VAL A 103 5.50 8.98 7.91
N GLU A 104 4.87 7.95 8.45
CA GLU A 104 4.77 7.79 9.89
C GLU A 104 5.98 7.08 10.49
N HIS A 105 6.36 7.54 11.67
CA HIS A 105 7.28 6.85 12.54
C HIS A 105 6.62 6.67 13.91
N CYS A 106 6.01 5.50 14.11
CA CYS A 106 5.19 5.21 15.28
C CYS A 106 6.04 4.86 16.49
N GLN A 107 5.65 5.37 17.67
CA GLN A 107 6.17 4.89 18.95
C GLN A 107 5.43 3.61 19.34
N CYS A 108 6.06 2.45 19.13
CA CYS A 108 5.35 1.19 19.27
C CYS A 108 5.03 0.79 20.73
N PRO A 109 3.81 0.27 20.98
CA PRO A 109 3.47 -0.30 22.27
C PRO A 109 4.26 -1.59 22.53
N PRO A 110 4.32 -2.07 23.79
CA PRO A 110 5.01 -3.32 24.11
C PRO A 110 4.52 -4.50 23.26
N GLY A 111 5.47 -5.23 22.67
CA GLY A 111 5.18 -6.38 21.81
C GLY A 111 5.20 -6.09 20.31
N TYR A 112 5.35 -4.83 19.90
CA TYR A 112 5.37 -4.40 18.49
C TYR A 112 6.68 -3.68 18.14
N VAL A 113 7.11 -3.81 16.89
CA VAL A 113 8.29 -3.16 16.27
C VAL A 113 7.98 -2.81 14.81
N GLY A 114 8.90 -2.09 14.15
CA GLY A 114 8.72 -1.58 12.79
C GLY A 114 8.45 -0.07 12.79
N THR A 115 8.48 0.57 11.61
CA THR A 115 8.23 2.02 11.51
C THR A 115 6.76 2.37 11.71
N SER A 116 5.87 1.40 11.49
CA SER A 116 4.42 1.50 11.60
C SER A 116 3.85 0.52 12.66
N CYS A 117 4.70 -0.10 13.48
CA CYS A 117 4.34 -1.14 14.45
C CYS A 117 3.67 -2.36 13.81
N GLU A 118 4.09 -2.67 12.59
CA GLU A 118 3.60 -3.72 11.71
C GLU A 118 4.12 -5.11 12.08
N ASP A 119 5.23 -5.19 12.82
CA ASP A 119 5.88 -6.44 13.19
C ASP A 119 5.76 -6.74 14.68
N CYS A 120 5.72 -8.03 15.03
CA CYS A 120 5.84 -8.44 16.42
C CYS A 120 7.28 -8.41 16.90
N ALA A 121 7.48 -7.81 18.08
CA ALA A 121 8.76 -7.80 18.78
C ALA A 121 9.26 -9.22 19.04
N PRO A 122 10.58 -9.45 19.19
CA PRO A 122 11.12 -10.75 19.58
C PRO A 122 10.42 -11.32 20.83
N GLY A 123 9.99 -12.58 20.75
CA GLY A 123 9.23 -13.26 21.81
C GLY A 123 7.71 -13.01 21.80
N TYR A 124 7.20 -12.31 20.76
CA TYR A 124 5.78 -12.12 20.50
C TYR A 124 5.41 -12.73 19.14
N SER A 125 4.20 -13.27 19.03
CA SER A 125 3.64 -13.82 17.79
C SER A 125 2.22 -13.31 17.58
N ARG A 126 1.79 -13.29 16.31
CA ARG A 126 0.46 -12.81 15.91
C ARG A 126 -0.59 -13.87 16.24
N THR A 127 -1.64 -13.48 16.95
CA THR A 127 -2.78 -14.37 17.23
C THR A 127 -3.71 -14.58 16.03
N GLY A 128 -3.49 -13.83 14.94
CA GLY A 128 -4.25 -13.91 13.71
C GLY A 128 -5.60 -13.18 13.76
N GLY A 129 -5.96 -12.54 12.65
CA GLY A 129 -7.30 -11.99 12.39
C GLY A 129 -7.43 -10.45 12.45
N GLY A 130 -8.32 -9.91 11.63
CA GLY A 130 -8.64 -8.48 11.57
C GLY A 130 -7.67 -7.65 10.72
N LEU A 131 -7.99 -6.37 10.57
CA LEU A 131 -7.31 -5.44 9.65
C LEU A 131 -5.83 -5.19 9.98
N TYR A 132 -5.40 -5.46 11.22
CA TYR A 132 -4.02 -5.33 11.68
C TYR A 132 -3.31 -6.68 11.87
N LEU A 133 -3.76 -7.74 11.19
CA LEU A 133 -3.18 -9.10 11.27
C LEU A 133 -3.17 -9.68 12.70
N GLY A 134 -4.03 -9.19 13.60
CA GLY A 134 -4.17 -9.65 14.98
C GLY A 134 -3.30 -8.91 16.00
N LEU A 135 -3.32 -9.38 17.25
CA LEU A 135 -2.50 -8.83 18.33
C LEU A 135 -1.17 -9.57 18.42
N CYS A 136 -0.11 -8.85 18.78
CA CYS A 136 1.16 -9.46 19.15
C CYS A 136 1.07 -9.91 20.61
N GLU A 137 0.98 -11.21 20.83
CA GLU A 137 0.95 -11.80 22.16
C GLU A 137 2.26 -12.51 22.46
N ARG A 138 2.64 -12.51 23.73
CA ARG A 138 3.88 -13.15 24.18
C ARG A 138 3.76 -14.65 24.00
N CYS A 139 4.76 -15.26 23.39
CA CYS A 139 4.76 -16.69 23.18
C CYS A 139 5.06 -17.45 24.48
N GLU A 140 4.35 -18.55 24.69
CA GLU A 140 4.62 -19.46 25.81
C GLU A 140 5.63 -20.54 25.41
N CYS A 141 6.88 -20.12 25.20
CA CYS A 141 7.97 -21.04 24.88
C CYS A 141 8.48 -21.83 26.10
N HIS A 142 7.88 -21.67 27.29
CA HIS A 142 8.26 -22.34 28.54
C HIS A 142 9.76 -22.19 28.90
N GLY A 143 10.41 -21.11 28.44
CA GLY A 143 11.86 -20.88 28.65
C GLY A 143 12.78 -21.67 27.71
N HIS A 144 12.24 -22.38 26.71
CA HIS A 144 13.01 -23.17 25.74
C HIS A 144 13.39 -22.41 24.48
N ALA A 145 12.82 -21.23 24.25
CA ALA A 145 13.15 -20.37 23.11
C ALA A 145 12.97 -18.89 23.49
N SER A 146 13.79 -18.03 22.87
CA SER A 146 13.68 -16.56 22.94
C SER A 146 12.87 -15.97 21.79
N GLU A 147 12.59 -16.77 20.77
CA GLU A 147 11.84 -16.40 19.56
C GLU A 147 10.78 -17.46 19.29
N CYS A 148 9.75 -17.07 18.56
CA CYS A 148 8.63 -17.93 18.18
C CYS A 148 8.68 -18.16 16.68
N ASP A 149 8.17 -19.30 16.23
CA ASP A 149 7.92 -19.49 14.80
C ASP A 149 6.91 -18.43 14.31
N ARG A 150 7.24 -17.80 13.17
CA ARG A 150 6.46 -16.76 12.50
C ARG A 150 5.67 -17.36 11.35
#